data_AF-A0A3M0YF06-F1
#
_entry.id   AF-A0A3M0YF06-F1
#
_cell.length_a   1.000
_cell.length_b   1.000
_cell.length_c   1.000
_cell.angle_alpha   90.00
_cell.angle_beta   90.00
_cell.angle_gamma   90.00
#
_symmetry.space_group_name_H-M   'P 1'
#
loop_
_entity.id
_entity.type
_entity.pdbx_description
1 polymer ?
#
loop_
_entity_poly.entity_id
_entity_poly.type
_entity_poly.pdbx_seq_one_letter_code
_entity_poly.pdbx_strand_id
1 'polypeptide(L)'
;MRWPSAFAPLLHLPATRWLQIGAAAVLWGRAWQHLWHDAPFRSLLWNEPIMAPLIGRLGLDWQWWVGSAAVDEGIQTAIRLTGVLYLLAGLVAVFAERPMAKKGRWLLGLATCMLVLLAWMYWLEHWRHLAQFLEYTLQVAFPLLLWRAMSGTGALKWTPGMSRALRIAVALTFAAHGLYALGVYPVPGT
;
A
#
# COMPACT_ATOMS: atom_id res chain seq x y z
N MET A 1 -12.50 -9.54 -32.35
CA MET A 1 -12.73 -8.21 -31.72
C MET A 1 -11.52 -7.34 -32.04
N ARG A 2 -11.64 -6.34 -32.94
CA ARG A 2 -10.52 -5.43 -33.25
C ARG A 2 -10.55 -4.28 -32.24
N TRP A 3 -9.49 -4.13 -31.46
CA TRP A 3 -9.37 -3.01 -30.53
C TRP A 3 -9.36 -1.67 -31.32
N PRO A 4 -9.96 -0.59 -30.80
CA PRO A 4 -9.92 0.71 -31.46
C PRO A 4 -8.47 1.15 -31.68
N SER A 5 -8.16 1.72 -32.86
CA SER A 5 -6.81 2.15 -33.26
C SER A 5 -6.14 3.11 -32.26
N ALA A 6 -6.94 3.84 -31.48
CA ALA A 6 -6.48 4.73 -30.41
C ALA A 6 -5.71 4.02 -29.28
N PHE A 7 -5.95 2.72 -29.03
CA PHE A 7 -5.28 1.98 -27.96
C PHE A 7 -4.04 1.20 -28.41
N ALA A 8 -3.78 1.12 -29.71
CA ALA A 8 -2.61 0.41 -30.25
C ALA A 8 -1.28 0.86 -29.61
N PRO A 9 -1.01 2.16 -29.39
CA PRO A 9 0.24 2.61 -28.77
C PRO A 9 0.44 2.09 -27.33
N LEU A 10 -0.64 1.91 -26.57
CA LEU A 10 -0.57 1.45 -25.17
C LEU A 10 -0.20 -0.03 -25.08
N LEU A 11 -0.62 -0.85 -26.05
CA LEU A 11 -0.29 -2.27 -26.11
C LEU A 11 1.20 -2.52 -26.38
N HIS A 12 1.92 -1.53 -26.92
CA HIS A 12 3.35 -1.64 -27.21
C HIS A 12 4.26 -1.18 -26.06
N LEU A 13 3.69 -0.70 -24.95
CA LEU A 13 4.49 -0.30 -23.79
C LEU A 13 5.14 -1.53 -23.14
N PRO A 14 6.42 -1.45 -22.72
CA PRO A 14 7.07 -2.54 -22.01
C PRO A 14 6.40 -2.77 -20.66
N ALA A 15 6.42 -4.01 -20.16
CA ALA A 15 5.83 -4.38 -18.87
C ALA A 15 6.33 -3.51 -17.70
N THR A 16 7.58 -3.04 -17.77
CA THR A 16 8.18 -2.13 -16.79
C THR A 16 7.51 -0.76 -16.74
N ARG A 17 6.92 -0.27 -17.85
CA ARG A 17 6.18 0.99 -17.88
C ARG A 17 4.82 0.84 -17.20
N TRP A 18 4.11 -0.25 -17.47
CA TRP A 18 2.88 -0.59 -16.75
C TRP A 18 3.10 -0.73 -15.25
N LEU A 19 4.24 -1.31 -14.86
CA LEU A 19 4.64 -1.42 -13.46
C LEU A 19 4.87 -0.05 -12.80
N GLN A 20 5.51 0.89 -13.50
CA GLN A 20 5.66 2.28 -13.03
C GLN A 20 4.31 2.96 -12.84
N ILE A 21 3.43 2.88 -13.85
CA ILE A 21 2.10 3.49 -13.83
C ILE A 21 1.28 2.92 -12.67
N GLY A 22 1.24 1.59 -12.53
CA GLY A 22 0.49 0.94 -11.44
C GLY A 22 1.01 1.31 -10.06
N ALA A 23 2.34 1.32 -9.87
CA ALA A 23 2.95 1.73 -8.59
C ALA A 23 2.66 3.21 -8.27
N ALA A 24 2.81 4.11 -9.25
CA ALA A 24 2.52 5.52 -9.07
C ALA A 24 1.04 5.76 -8.76
N ALA A 25 0.12 5.10 -9.47
CA ALA A 25 -1.31 5.22 -9.25
C ALA A 25 -1.72 4.76 -7.84
N VAL A 26 -1.22 3.60 -7.38
CA VAL A 26 -1.48 3.11 -6.03
C VAL A 26 -0.94 4.08 -4.99
N LEU A 27 0.33 4.49 -5.12
CA LEU A 27 0.98 5.35 -4.14
C LEU A 27 0.34 6.73 -4.07
N TRP A 28 0.00 7.35 -5.21
CA TRP A 28 -0.67 8.65 -5.21
C TRP A 28 -2.12 8.57 -4.75
N GLY A 29 -2.86 7.51 -5.08
CA GLY A 29 -4.18 7.28 -4.50
C GLY A 29 -4.13 7.14 -2.97
N ARG A 30 -3.14 6.41 -2.46
CA ARG A 30 -2.92 6.26 -1.01
C ARG A 30 -2.41 7.53 -0.35
N ALA A 31 -1.56 8.30 -1.03
CA ALA A 31 -1.15 9.64 -0.59
C ALA A 31 -2.37 10.55 -0.44
N TRP A 32 -3.26 10.57 -1.43
CA TRP A 32 -4.50 11.33 -1.37
C TRP A 32 -5.34 10.93 -0.14
N GLN A 33 -5.55 9.63 0.04
CA GLN A 33 -6.28 9.13 1.21
C GLN A 33 -5.67 9.58 2.54
N HIS A 34 -4.36 9.56 2.70
CA HIS A 34 -3.72 9.92 3.97
C HIS A 34 -3.62 11.43 4.21
N LEU A 35 -3.56 12.24 3.15
CA LEU A 35 -3.42 13.70 3.28
C LEU A 35 -4.76 14.40 3.52
N TRP A 36 -5.85 13.87 2.96
CA TRP A 36 -7.17 14.49 3.02
C TRP A 36 -8.22 13.67 3.76
N HIS A 37 -7.97 12.40 4.03
CA HIS A 37 -8.87 11.52 4.78
C HIS A 37 -8.11 10.88 5.95
N ASP A 38 -8.85 10.16 6.81
CA ASP A 38 -8.24 9.42 7.92
C ASP A 38 -7.71 8.05 7.43
N ALA A 39 -6.78 7.48 8.19
CA ALA A 39 -6.26 6.14 7.96
C ALA A 39 -6.33 5.35 9.27
N PRO A 40 -6.44 4.01 9.23
CA PRO A 40 -6.77 3.19 10.41
C PRO A 40 -5.60 3.00 11.38
N PHE A 41 -4.74 4.00 11.59
CA PHE A 41 -3.62 3.94 12.54
C PHE A 41 -4.13 3.67 13.97
N ARG A 42 -5.30 4.21 14.30
CA ARG A 42 -5.98 4.00 15.58
C ARG A 42 -6.40 2.53 15.79
N SER A 43 -6.65 1.76 14.73
CA SER A 43 -6.98 0.33 14.86
C SER A 43 -5.84 -0.49 15.46
N LEU A 44 -4.60 0.00 15.31
CA LEU A 44 -3.40 -0.55 15.95
C LEU A 44 -3.05 0.21 17.23
N LEU A 45 -2.95 1.54 17.18
CA LEU A 45 -2.40 2.34 18.27
C LEU A 45 -3.34 2.47 19.47
N TRP A 46 -4.63 2.23 19.28
CA TRP A 46 -5.62 2.08 20.36
C TRP A 46 -6.09 0.63 20.55
N ASN A 47 -5.32 -0.34 20.06
CA ASN A 47 -5.55 -1.75 20.38
C ASN A 47 -4.92 -2.09 21.74
N GLU A 48 -5.72 -2.13 22.81
CA GLU A 48 -5.22 -2.36 24.18
C GLU A 48 -4.34 -3.62 24.32
N PRO A 49 -4.75 -4.81 23.83
CA PRO A 49 -3.91 -6.00 23.94
C PRO A 49 -2.53 -5.89 23.27
N ILE A 50 -2.42 -5.08 22.21
CA ILE A 50 -1.15 -4.89 21.48
C ILE A 50 -0.33 -3.77 22.11
N MET A 51 -0.97 -2.64 22.42
CA MET A 51 -0.26 -1.40 22.74
C MET A 51 -0.02 -1.20 24.23
N ALA A 52 -0.94 -1.62 25.12
CA ALA A 52 -0.78 -1.43 26.56
C ALA A 52 0.53 -2.05 27.10
N PRO A 53 0.95 -3.28 26.69
CA PRO A 53 2.23 -3.84 27.11
C PRO A 53 3.45 -3.07 26.58
N LEU A 54 3.33 -2.40 25.43
CA LEU A 54 4.42 -1.65 24.81
C LEU A 54 4.61 -0.29 25.47
N ILE A 55 3.53 0.45 25.68
CA ILE A 55 3.58 1.76 26.34
C ILE A 55 3.84 1.62 27.84
N GLY A 56 3.40 0.51 28.46
CA GLY A 56 3.71 0.21 29.86
C GLY A 56 5.20 0.05 30.11
N ARG A 57 5.98 -0.44 29.13
CA ARG A 57 7.45 -0.47 29.20
C ARG A 57 8.08 0.93 29.19
N LEU A 58 7.34 1.94 28.73
CA LEU A 58 7.72 3.35 28.77
C LEU A 58 7.17 4.07 30.01
N GLY A 59 6.50 3.35 30.93
CA GLY A 59 5.89 3.90 32.13
C GLY A 59 4.61 4.68 31.89
N LEU A 60 3.96 4.51 30.73
CA LEU A 60 2.74 5.22 30.37
C LEU A 60 1.50 4.40 30.75
N ASP A 61 0.48 5.09 31.25
CA ASP A 61 -0.83 4.51 31.55
C ASP A 61 -1.71 4.43 30.29
N TRP A 62 -2.53 3.37 30.21
CA TRP A 62 -3.42 3.13 29.08
C TRP A 62 -4.48 4.22 28.93
N GLN A 63 -5.13 4.62 30.04
CA GLN A 63 -6.19 5.64 30.00
C GLN A 63 -5.62 6.99 29.59
N TRP A 64 -4.42 7.32 30.07
CA TRP A 64 -3.70 8.50 29.60
C TRP A 64 -3.40 8.43 28.10
N TRP A 65 -2.91 7.28 27.60
CA TRP A 65 -2.53 7.12 26.19
C TRP A 65 -3.69 7.31 25.23
N VAL A 66 -4.84 6.67 25.49
CA VAL A 66 -6.03 6.79 24.63
C VAL A 66 -6.79 8.10 24.83
N GLY A 67 -6.71 8.69 26.03
CA GLY A 67 -7.39 9.95 26.37
C GLY A 67 -6.58 11.21 26.04
N SER A 68 -5.31 11.08 25.64
CA SER A 68 -4.41 12.21 25.40
C SER A 68 -4.62 12.83 24.01
N ALA A 69 -5.00 14.11 23.98
CA ALA A 69 -5.08 14.89 22.74
C ALA A 69 -3.73 14.96 22.00
N ALA A 70 -2.61 15.02 22.74
CA ALA A 70 -1.28 15.05 22.13
C ALA A 70 -0.93 13.73 21.41
N VAL A 71 -1.39 12.59 21.95
CA VAL A 71 -1.22 11.29 21.28
C VAL A 71 -2.05 11.27 20.00
N ASP A 72 -3.31 11.69 20.05
CA ASP A 72 -4.18 11.73 18.86
C ASP A 72 -3.65 12.66 17.76
N GLU A 73 -3.16 13.84 18.12
CA GLU A 73 -2.48 14.76 17.18
C GLU A 73 -1.20 14.13 16.58
N GLY A 74 -0.45 13.38 17.40
CA GLY A 74 0.70 12.61 16.95
C GLY A 74 0.32 11.54 15.93
N ILE A 75 -0.78 10.81 16.16
CA ILE A 75 -1.34 9.84 15.21
C ILE A 75 -1.73 10.54 13.91
N GLN A 76 -2.44 11.67 14.00
CA GLN A 76 -2.86 12.43 12.81
C GLN A 76 -1.67 12.93 12.00
N THR A 77 -0.60 13.36 12.69
CA THR A 77 0.65 13.77 12.05
C THR A 77 1.32 12.59 11.35
N ALA A 78 1.39 11.42 12.00
CA ALA A 78 1.96 10.21 11.42
C ALA A 78 1.21 9.77 10.15
N ILE A 79 -0.13 9.86 10.15
CA ILE A 79 -0.97 9.60 8.97
C ILE A 79 -0.57 10.53 7.82
N ARG A 80 -0.51 11.84 8.05
CA ARG A 80 -0.14 12.83 7.01
C ARG A 80 1.28 12.62 6.50
N LEU A 81 2.24 12.35 7.38
CA LEU A 81 3.63 12.05 6.99
C LEU A 81 3.72 10.78 6.13
N THR A 82 2.88 9.78 6.41
CA THR A 82 2.77 8.57 5.58
C THR A 82 2.21 8.91 4.20
N GLY A 83 1.25 9.83 4.12
CA GLY A 83 0.78 10.40 2.85
C GLY A 83 1.88 11.09 2.05
N VAL A 84 2.71 11.92 2.70
CA VAL A 84 3.87 12.55 2.06
C VAL A 84 4.88 11.51 1.57
N LEU A 85 5.18 10.49 2.38
CA LEU A 85 6.02 9.37 1.97
C LEU A 85 5.50 8.70 0.69
N TYR A 86 4.20 8.40 0.63
CA TYR A 86 3.59 7.81 -0.56
C TYR A 86 3.66 8.74 -1.78
N LEU A 87 3.45 10.04 -1.59
CA LEU A 87 3.57 11.02 -2.67
C LEU A 87 4.99 11.02 -3.28
N LEU A 88 6.01 11.10 -2.42
CA LEU A 88 7.42 11.07 -2.82
C LEU A 88 7.82 9.73 -3.44
N ALA A 89 7.36 8.61 -2.88
CA ALA A 89 7.61 7.29 -3.45
C ALA A 89 6.93 7.13 -4.81
N GLY A 90 5.75 7.71 -5.02
CA GLY A 90 5.08 7.75 -6.33
C GLY A 90 5.87 8.54 -7.37
N LEU A 91 6.52 9.65 -6.98
CA LEU A 91 7.46 10.36 -7.86
C LEU A 91 8.66 9.48 -8.23
N VAL A 92 9.22 8.73 -7.27
CA VAL A 92 10.29 7.76 -7.55
C VAL A 92 9.80 6.70 -8.55
N ALA A 93 8.55 6.24 -8.43
CA ALA A 93 7.96 5.27 -9.36
C ALA A 93 7.90 5.80 -10.80
N VAL A 94 7.42 7.04 -10.98
CA VAL A 94 7.33 7.68 -12.32
C VAL A 94 8.70 7.80 -12.99
N PHE A 95 9.73 8.13 -12.20
CA PHE A 95 11.08 8.35 -12.71
C PHE A 95 12.01 7.14 -12.56
N ALA A 96 11.49 5.93 -12.32
CA ALA A 96 12.27 4.75 -11.92
C ALA A 96 13.43 4.37 -12.88
N GLU A 97 13.35 4.76 -14.15
CA GLU A 97 14.40 4.55 -15.15
C GLU A 97 15.58 5.52 -15.02
N ARG A 98 15.39 6.66 -14.35
CA ARG A 98 16.40 7.71 -14.18
C ARG A 98 17.39 7.33 -13.06
N PRO A 99 18.70 7.62 -13.22
CA PRO A 99 19.70 7.32 -12.19
C PRO A 99 19.40 7.92 -10.81
N MET A 100 18.82 9.13 -10.77
CA MET A 100 18.45 9.78 -9.51
C MET A 100 17.36 9.03 -8.75
N ALA A 101 16.34 8.50 -9.44
CA ALA A 101 15.27 7.73 -8.81
C ALA A 101 15.78 6.44 -8.18
N LYS A 102 16.86 5.86 -8.70
CA LYS A 102 17.51 4.68 -8.08
C LYS A 102 18.08 4.96 -6.70
N LYS A 103 18.55 6.19 -6.46
CA LYS A 103 18.95 6.63 -5.11
C LYS A 103 17.74 6.71 -4.18
N GLY A 104 16.57 7.08 -4.71
CA GLY A 104 15.29 7.09 -4.01
C GLY A 104 14.60 5.73 -3.90
N ARG A 105 15.21 4.64 -4.37
CA ARG A 105 14.62 3.29 -4.32
C ARG A 105 14.24 2.87 -2.90
N TRP A 106 14.97 3.31 -1.88
CA TRP A 106 14.61 3.01 -0.49
C TRP A 106 13.24 3.58 -0.10
N LEU A 107 12.81 4.72 -0.66
CA LEU A 107 11.48 5.29 -0.44
C LEU A 107 10.38 4.35 -0.95
N LEU A 108 10.58 3.71 -2.12
CA LEU A 108 9.66 2.69 -2.62
C LEU A 108 9.59 1.48 -1.70
N GLY A 109 10.74 1.04 -1.17
CA GLY A 109 10.79 -0.06 -0.20
C GLY A 109 10.04 0.29 1.07
N LEU A 110 10.29 1.46 1.65
CA LEU A 110 9.62 1.94 2.86
C LEU A 110 8.11 2.12 2.64
N ALA A 111 7.71 2.72 1.52
CA ALA A 111 6.30 2.85 1.14
C ALA A 111 5.63 1.48 0.98
N THR A 112 6.32 0.49 0.40
CA THR A 112 5.81 -0.89 0.31
C THR A 112 5.59 -1.49 1.70
N CYS A 113 6.54 -1.33 2.63
CA CYS A 113 6.37 -1.79 4.01
C CYS A 113 5.18 -1.10 4.69
N MET A 114 5.01 0.22 4.48
CA MET A 114 3.87 0.95 5.02
C MET A 114 2.54 0.49 4.40
N LEU A 115 2.50 0.08 3.13
CA LEU A 115 1.29 -0.50 2.52
C LEU A 115 0.94 -1.88 3.11
N VAL A 116 1.94 -2.69 3.46
CA VAL A 116 1.71 -3.95 4.21
C VAL A 116 1.16 -3.66 5.59
N LEU A 117 1.74 -2.69 6.30
CA LEU A 117 1.25 -2.25 7.61
C LEU A 117 -0.19 -1.71 7.49
N LEU A 118 -0.49 -0.93 6.46
CA LEU A 118 -1.83 -0.42 6.18
C LEU A 118 -2.84 -1.55 5.94
N ALA A 119 -2.48 -2.55 5.12
CA ALA A 119 -3.32 -3.73 4.90
C ALA A 119 -3.59 -4.48 6.22
N TRP A 120 -2.59 -4.58 7.08
CA TRP A 120 -2.75 -5.15 8.43
C TRP A 120 -3.68 -4.32 9.32
N MET A 121 -3.55 -2.99 9.31
CA MET A 121 -4.42 -2.09 10.08
C MET A 121 -5.89 -2.18 9.63
N TYR A 122 -6.15 -2.26 8.32
CA TYR A 122 -7.50 -2.51 7.80
C TYR A 122 -8.02 -3.90 8.17
N TRP A 123 -7.16 -4.91 8.21
CA TRP A 123 -7.51 -6.25 8.67
C TRP A 123 -7.91 -6.24 10.16
N LEU A 124 -7.21 -5.50 11.00
CA LEU A 124 -7.58 -5.31 12.41
C LEU A 124 -8.93 -4.60 12.57
N GLU A 125 -9.23 -3.62 11.72
CA GLU A 125 -10.47 -2.84 11.76
C GLU A 125 -11.69 -3.65 11.28
N HIS A 126 -11.52 -4.55 10.29
CA HIS A 126 -12.62 -5.30 9.67
C HIS A 126 -12.74 -6.72 10.21
N TRP A 127 -12.79 -6.87 11.55
CA TRP A 127 -13.00 -8.15 12.23
C TRP A 127 -12.05 -9.28 11.79
N ARG A 128 -10.87 -8.92 11.29
CA ARG A 128 -9.85 -9.86 10.82
C ARG A 128 -10.32 -10.77 9.67
N HIS A 129 -11.18 -10.27 8.78
CA HIS A 129 -11.53 -10.98 7.56
C HIS A 129 -10.31 -11.15 6.65
N LEU A 130 -9.90 -12.40 6.39
CA LEU A 130 -8.74 -12.68 5.53
C LEU A 130 -8.89 -12.07 4.13
N ALA A 131 -10.12 -12.02 3.60
CA ALA A 131 -10.40 -11.36 2.32
C ALA A 131 -9.98 -9.88 2.33
N GLN A 132 -10.25 -9.13 3.41
CA GLN A 132 -9.83 -7.74 3.53
C GLN A 132 -8.31 -7.61 3.36
N PHE A 133 -7.52 -8.48 3.98
CA PHE A 133 -6.07 -8.42 3.88
C PHE A 133 -5.59 -8.76 2.46
N LEU A 134 -6.16 -9.82 1.87
CA LEU A 134 -5.80 -10.29 0.53
C LEU A 134 -6.19 -9.31 -0.59
N GLU A 135 -7.23 -8.50 -0.40
CA GLU A 135 -7.65 -7.45 -1.33
C GLU A 135 -6.55 -6.38 -1.57
N TYR A 136 -5.66 -6.20 -0.59
CA TYR A 136 -4.57 -5.23 -0.70
C TYR A 136 -3.32 -5.82 -1.38
N THR A 137 -3.33 -7.10 -1.76
CA THR A 137 -2.15 -7.78 -2.31
C THR A 137 -1.61 -7.09 -3.55
N LEU A 138 -2.48 -6.70 -4.49
CA LEU A 138 -2.05 -6.04 -5.73
C LEU A 138 -1.48 -4.64 -5.46
N GLN A 139 -2.03 -3.93 -4.47
CA GLN A 139 -1.54 -2.61 -4.08
C GLN A 139 -0.12 -2.68 -3.50
N VAL A 140 0.20 -3.72 -2.73
CA VAL A 140 1.56 -3.99 -2.26
C VAL A 140 2.47 -4.47 -3.40
N ALA A 141 1.95 -5.32 -4.28
CA ALA A 141 2.75 -5.97 -5.33
C ALA A 141 3.33 -4.96 -6.33
N PHE A 142 2.56 -3.93 -6.75
CA PHE A 142 3.05 -2.94 -7.72
C PHE A 142 4.36 -2.24 -7.29
N PRO A 143 4.41 -1.52 -6.14
CA PRO A 143 5.62 -0.85 -5.70
C PRO A 143 6.73 -1.84 -5.30
N LEU A 144 6.40 -3.02 -4.75
CA LEU A 144 7.39 -4.06 -4.43
C LEU A 144 8.10 -4.58 -5.68
N LEU A 145 7.33 -4.91 -6.71
CA LEU A 145 7.87 -5.42 -7.97
C LEU A 145 8.66 -4.33 -8.70
N LEU A 146 8.22 -3.06 -8.63
CA LEU A 146 9.00 -1.94 -9.19
C LEU A 146 10.32 -1.75 -8.45
N TRP A 147 10.29 -1.80 -7.10
CA TRP A 147 11.49 -1.79 -6.27
C TRP A 147 12.45 -2.91 -6.66
N ARG A 148 11.94 -4.12 -6.95
CA ARG A 148 12.76 -5.24 -7.44
C ARG A 148 13.30 -4.98 -8.86
N ALA A 149 12.50 -4.43 -9.76
CA ALA A 149 12.91 -4.07 -11.12
C ALA A 149 14.08 -3.07 -11.15
N MET A 150 14.18 -2.22 -10.13
CA MET A 150 15.22 -1.20 -9.95
C MET A 150 16.53 -1.72 -9.33
N SER A 151 16.67 -3.03 -9.06
CA SER A 151 17.81 -3.58 -8.28
C SER A 151 19.20 -3.51 -8.95
N GLY A 152 19.35 -2.86 -10.11
CA GLY A 152 20.61 -2.78 -10.84
C GLY A 152 20.93 -1.38 -11.36
N THR A 153 22.16 -1.21 -11.82
CA THR A 153 22.69 0.07 -12.36
C THR A 153 22.16 0.40 -13.76
N GLY A 154 21.67 -0.59 -14.53
CA GLY A 154 21.13 -0.44 -15.89
C GLY A 154 19.60 -0.29 -15.98
N ALA A 155 19.01 -0.57 -17.15
CA ALA A 155 17.57 -0.47 -17.35
C ALA A 155 16.75 -1.34 -16.36
N LEU A 156 15.47 -0.99 -16.17
CA LEU A 156 14.55 -1.79 -15.36
C LEU A 156 14.46 -3.21 -15.90
N LYS A 157 14.56 -4.18 -15.00
CA LYS A 157 14.54 -5.61 -15.38
C LYS A 157 13.18 -6.23 -15.08
N TRP A 158 12.56 -6.78 -16.11
CA TRP A 158 11.37 -7.63 -15.97
C TRP A 158 11.78 -9.09 -16.05
N THR A 159 11.21 -9.93 -15.17
CA THR A 159 11.53 -11.37 -15.12
C THR A 159 10.26 -12.21 -15.13
N PRO A 160 10.32 -13.48 -15.60
CA PRO A 160 9.18 -14.39 -15.54
C PRO A 160 8.62 -14.59 -14.11
N GLY A 161 9.49 -14.56 -13.10
CA GLY A 161 9.07 -14.62 -11.69
C GLY A 161 8.19 -13.44 -11.28
N MET A 162 8.48 -12.24 -11.75
CA MET A 162 7.66 -11.04 -11.48
C MET A 162 6.32 -11.11 -12.19
N SER A 163 6.28 -11.66 -13.42
CA SER A 163 5.03 -11.92 -14.13
C SER A 163 4.13 -12.88 -13.37
N ARG A 164 4.69 -13.99 -12.85
CA ARG A 164 3.95 -14.92 -11.99
C ARG A 164 3.45 -14.25 -10.71
N ALA A 165 4.30 -13.51 -10.02
CA ALA A 165 3.93 -12.81 -8.80
C ALA A 165 2.78 -11.80 -9.03
N LEU A 166 2.84 -11.03 -10.12
CA LEU A 166 1.77 -10.07 -10.46
C LEU A 166 0.44 -10.79 -10.75
N ARG A 167 0.47 -11.90 -11.50
CA ARG A 167 -0.74 -12.70 -11.77
C ARG A 167 -1.36 -13.26 -10.50
N ILE A 168 -0.54 -13.76 -9.58
CA ILE A 168 -1.00 -14.24 -8.27
C ILE A 168 -1.60 -13.09 -7.48
N ALA A 169 -0.96 -11.92 -7.44
CA ALA A 169 -1.47 -10.75 -6.73
C ALA A 169 -2.82 -10.27 -7.28
N VAL A 170 -2.98 -10.26 -8.60
CA VAL A 170 -4.27 -9.98 -9.26
C VAL A 170 -5.31 -11.01 -8.85
N ALA A 171 -5.00 -12.31 -8.97
CA ALA A 171 -5.93 -13.38 -8.61
C ALA A 171 -6.38 -13.29 -7.14
N LEU A 172 -5.46 -13.09 -6.21
CA LEU A 172 -5.77 -12.94 -4.78
C LEU A 172 -6.67 -11.72 -4.52
N THR A 173 -6.35 -10.59 -5.14
CA THR A 173 -7.12 -9.34 -4.95
C THR A 173 -8.56 -9.50 -5.41
N PHE A 174 -8.77 -10.00 -6.64
CA PHE A 174 -10.12 -10.15 -7.20
C PHE A 174 -10.89 -11.32 -6.60
N ALA A 175 -10.24 -12.42 -6.23
CA ALA A 175 -10.90 -13.52 -5.53
C ALA A 175 -11.38 -13.07 -4.14
N ALA A 176 -10.53 -12.35 -3.39
CA ALA A 176 -10.89 -11.80 -2.09
C ALA A 176 -12.04 -10.80 -2.18
N HIS A 177 -11.97 -9.85 -3.12
CA HIS A 177 -13.07 -8.92 -3.37
C HIS A 177 -14.36 -9.66 -3.78
N GLY A 178 -14.24 -10.70 -4.60
CA GLY A 178 -15.36 -11.56 -5.00
C GLY A 178 -16.06 -12.25 -3.84
N LEU A 179 -15.37 -12.59 -2.74
CA LEU A 179 -15.99 -13.16 -1.54
C LEU A 179 -16.98 -12.19 -0.87
N TYR A 180 -16.71 -10.88 -0.91
CA TYR A 180 -17.67 -9.87 -0.44
C TYR A 180 -18.89 -9.80 -1.35
N ALA A 181 -18.70 -9.82 -2.67
CA ALA A 181 -19.80 -9.81 -3.63
C ALA A 181 -20.70 -11.05 -3.54
N LEU A 182 -20.15 -12.20 -3.10
CA LEU A 182 -20.90 -13.43 -2.85
C LEU A 182 -21.58 -13.46 -1.47
N GLY A 183 -21.39 -12.45 -0.62
CA GLY A 183 -21.97 -12.40 0.73
C GLY A 183 -21.30 -13.34 1.74
N VAL A 184 -20.08 -13.81 1.47
CA VAL A 184 -19.31 -14.65 2.41
C VAL A 184 -18.88 -13.84 3.64
N TYR A 185 -18.59 -12.56 3.45
CA TYR A 185 -18.30 -11.60 4.52
C TYR A 185 -19.35 -10.50 4.54
N PRO A 186 -19.69 -9.95 5.72
CA PRO A 186 -20.64 -8.85 5.83
C PRO A 186 -20.08 -7.60 5.13
N VAL A 187 -20.95 -6.90 4.42
CA VAL A 187 -20.64 -5.65 3.72
C VAL A 187 -21.06 -4.49 4.60
N PRO A 188 -20.26 -3.42 4.75
CA PRO A 188 -20.67 -2.27 5.55
C PRO A 188 -21.99 -1.68 5.03
N GLY A 189 -22.99 -1.55 5.90
CA GLY A 189 -24.29 -0.95 5.57
C GLY A 189 -25.43 -1.93 5.24
N THR A 190 -25.23 -3.23 5.43
CA THR A 190 -26.27 -4.28 5.44
C THR A 190 -26.30 -4.99 6.78
#